data_AF-A0A1H5AS86-F1
#
_entry.id   AF-A0A1H5AS86-F1
#
_cell.length_a   1.000
_cell.length_b   1.000
_cell.length_c   1.000
_cell.angle_alpha   90.00
_cell.angle_beta   90.00
_cell.angle_gamma   90.00
#
_symmetry.space_group_name_H-M   'P 1'
#
loop_
_entity.id
_entity.type
_entity.pdbx_description
1 polymer ?
#
loop_
_entity_poly.entity_id
_entity_poly.type
_entity_poly.pdbx_seq_one_letter_code
_entity_poly.pdbx_strand_id
1 'polypeptide(L)'
;MRMRLKIAAILSACLLALQGAAGAAAQDQHELYGAQPGIFDLYLLSLSWSPGFCDIEGDRKGKAECRGGAQLGFVVHGLWPQFENGDYPSFCDRSKNFVPSASLQIAREIYRDKGLAIGEWRKHGECTGLEPSLYYQAEIALFRKIKVPSTLAAPAAPLRASPAEIARAFASANPGLIEPRMVSVSCRRRELEEVRFCVTKDLSGFRACGNAVPDACNDGEITIPAVR
;
A
#
# COMPACT_ATOMS: atom_id res chain seq x y z
N MET A 1 69.78 39.21 -17.28
CA MET A 1 70.12 40.26 -16.29
C MET A 1 68.87 41.10 -16.02
N ARG A 2 68.60 41.40 -14.73
CA ARG A 2 67.52 42.24 -14.16
C ARG A 2 66.23 41.56 -13.67
N MET A 3 66.35 41.13 -12.43
CA MET A 3 65.33 41.00 -11.38
C MET A 3 64.61 42.33 -11.09
N ARG A 4 63.28 42.33 -10.86
CA ARG A 4 62.59 43.10 -9.80
C ARG A 4 61.24 42.44 -9.43
N LEU A 5 61.19 41.94 -8.19
CA LEU A 5 60.00 41.66 -7.36
C LEU A 5 59.21 42.96 -7.11
N LYS A 6 57.86 42.89 -7.03
CA LYS A 6 57.05 43.46 -5.93
C LYS A 6 55.73 42.69 -5.76
N ILE A 7 55.42 42.49 -4.48
CA ILE A 7 54.33 41.76 -3.84
C ILE A 7 53.10 42.67 -3.66
N ALA A 8 51.89 42.12 -3.80
CA ALA A 8 50.61 42.46 -3.10
C ALA A 8 49.43 42.03 -4.02
N ALA A 9 48.32 41.43 -3.59
CA ALA A 9 47.82 41.05 -2.28
C ALA A 9 46.89 39.84 -2.43
N ILE A 10 46.85 39.02 -1.38
CA ILE A 10 45.98 37.86 -1.17
C ILE A 10 44.58 38.36 -0.82
N LEU A 11 43.54 37.73 -1.37
CA LEU A 11 42.27 37.33 -0.72
C LEU A 11 41.17 37.09 -1.78
N SER A 12 41.14 35.89 -2.38
CA SER A 12 39.87 35.34 -2.86
C SER A 12 39.56 34.12 -2.02
N ALA A 13 38.58 34.33 -1.14
CA ALA A 13 38.09 33.39 -0.17
C ALA A 13 37.63 32.08 -0.84
N CYS A 14 37.97 30.97 -0.18
CA CYS A 14 37.40 29.65 -0.39
C CYS A 14 35.87 29.72 -0.52
N LEU A 15 35.34 29.52 -1.73
CA LEU A 15 34.00 28.97 -1.89
C LEU A 15 34.08 27.46 -1.67
N LEU A 16 34.01 27.04 -0.40
CA LEU A 16 33.49 25.70 -0.08
C LEU A 16 32.00 25.73 -0.39
N ALA A 17 31.62 25.22 -1.57
CA ALA A 17 30.24 24.87 -1.83
C ALA A 17 29.86 23.72 -0.88
N LEU A 18 29.11 24.05 0.16
CA LEU A 18 28.30 23.09 0.91
C LEU A 18 27.35 22.43 -0.10
N GLN A 19 27.69 21.23 -0.57
CA GLN A 19 26.70 20.34 -1.13
C GLN A 19 25.84 19.87 0.04
N GLY A 20 24.70 20.53 0.23
CA GLY A 20 23.66 20.08 1.15
C GLY A 20 23.28 18.66 0.76
N ALA A 21 23.35 17.75 1.72
CA ALA A 21 22.74 16.45 1.59
C ALA A 21 21.24 16.68 1.34
N ALA A 22 20.77 16.36 0.13
CA ALA A 22 19.35 16.19 -0.12
C ALA A 22 18.92 14.97 0.69
N GLY A 23 18.54 15.19 1.95
CA GLY A 23 17.76 14.21 2.69
C GLY A 23 16.50 13.95 1.88
N ALA A 24 16.29 12.69 1.49
CA ALA A 24 14.99 12.24 1.04
C ALA A 24 14.02 12.51 2.20
N ALA A 25 13.30 13.63 2.13
CA ALA A 25 12.15 13.83 3.00
C ALA A 25 11.19 12.70 2.65
N ALA A 26 10.97 11.78 3.59
CA ALA A 26 9.79 10.93 3.54
C ALA A 26 8.60 11.88 3.39
N GLN A 27 7.93 11.86 2.24
CA GLN A 27 6.74 12.66 2.06
C GLN A 27 5.70 12.09 3.02
N ASP A 28 5.40 12.83 4.08
CA ASP A 28 4.28 12.49 4.96
C ASP A 28 3.02 12.45 4.08
N GLN A 29 2.44 11.26 3.94
CA GLN A 29 1.20 11.09 3.19
C GLN A 29 0.08 11.80 3.95
N HIS A 30 -0.62 12.74 3.30
CA HIS A 30 -1.74 13.45 3.92
C HIS A 30 -3.08 12.85 3.52
N GLU A 31 -3.97 12.70 4.50
CA GLU A 31 -5.36 12.33 4.31
C GLU A 31 -6.18 13.59 3.96
N LEU A 32 -6.77 13.64 2.77
CA LEU A 32 -7.64 14.72 2.32
C LEU A 32 -9.10 14.41 2.65
N TYR A 33 -9.50 14.73 3.88
CA TYR A 33 -10.85 14.52 4.40
C TYR A 33 -11.89 15.35 3.64
N GLY A 34 -12.99 14.73 3.19
CA GLY A 34 -14.08 15.41 2.49
C GLY A 34 -13.71 15.90 1.09
N ALA A 35 -12.70 15.29 0.47
CA ALA A 35 -12.32 15.59 -0.92
C ALA A 35 -13.46 15.27 -1.91
N GLN A 36 -13.38 15.84 -3.11
CA GLN A 36 -14.41 15.62 -4.12
C GLN A 36 -14.35 14.17 -4.67
N PRO A 37 -15.47 13.42 -4.68
CA PRO A 37 -15.52 12.09 -5.29
C PRO A 37 -15.10 12.07 -6.77
N GLY A 38 -14.40 11.01 -7.18
CA GLY A 38 -13.93 10.80 -8.56
C GLY A 38 -12.62 11.52 -8.92
N ILE A 39 -12.09 12.35 -8.01
CA ILE A 39 -10.83 13.08 -8.20
C ILE A 39 -9.71 12.36 -7.44
N PHE A 40 -8.89 11.63 -8.20
CA PHE A 40 -7.71 10.86 -7.79
C PHE A 40 -6.99 10.35 -9.04
N ASP A 41 -5.81 9.73 -8.92
CA ASP A 41 -4.96 9.37 -10.06
C ASP A 41 -4.83 7.87 -10.30
N LEU A 42 -4.90 7.07 -9.23
CA LEU A 42 -4.84 5.60 -9.29
C LEU A 42 -5.63 4.96 -8.14
N TYR A 43 -5.80 3.65 -8.24
CA TYR A 43 -6.26 2.83 -7.13
C TYR A 43 -5.10 2.06 -6.50
N LEU A 44 -5.21 1.80 -5.21
CA LEU A 44 -4.32 0.92 -4.45
C LEU A 44 -5.14 -0.23 -3.88
N LEU A 45 -4.99 -1.43 -4.43
CA LEU A 45 -5.58 -2.64 -3.86
C LEU A 45 -4.66 -3.13 -2.73
N SER A 46 -5.12 -3.06 -1.48
CA SER A 46 -4.37 -3.54 -0.32
C SER A 46 -4.81 -4.94 0.12
N LEU A 47 -3.86 -5.87 0.20
CA LEU A 47 -4.05 -7.20 0.78
C LEU A 47 -3.34 -7.28 2.13
N SER A 48 -4.11 -7.48 3.19
CA SER A 48 -3.59 -7.66 4.55
C SER A 48 -3.07 -9.10 4.74
N TRP A 49 -1.90 -9.24 5.36
CA TRP A 49 -1.41 -10.51 5.85
C TRP A 49 -2.06 -10.80 7.21
N SER A 50 -3.08 -11.67 7.22
CA SER A 50 -3.92 -11.90 8.41
C SER A 50 -3.11 -12.23 9.68
N PRO A 51 -2.09 -13.11 9.67
CA PRO A 51 -1.30 -13.40 10.86
C PRO A 51 -0.60 -12.16 11.44
N GLY A 52 0.02 -11.35 10.57
CA GLY A 52 0.71 -10.13 11.00
C GLY A 52 -0.26 -9.08 11.51
N PHE A 53 -1.39 -8.90 10.83
CA PHE A 53 -2.47 -8.05 11.33
C PHE A 53 -2.96 -8.49 12.71
N CYS A 54 -3.14 -9.79 12.93
CA CYS A 54 -3.60 -10.34 14.21
C CYS A 54 -2.59 -10.12 15.34
N ASP A 55 -1.30 -10.35 15.09
CA ASP A 55 -0.20 -10.12 16.04
C ASP A 55 -0.09 -8.66 16.49
N ILE A 56 -0.33 -7.74 15.55
CA ILE A 56 -0.09 -6.32 15.76
C ILE A 56 -1.33 -5.64 16.36
N GLU A 57 -2.53 -5.99 15.88
CA GLU A 57 -3.73 -5.21 16.14
C GLU A 57 -5.01 -6.04 16.30
N GLY A 58 -5.20 -7.05 15.45
CA GLY A 58 -6.45 -7.79 15.32
C GLY A 58 -6.86 -8.57 16.58
N ASP A 59 -5.90 -9.21 17.27
CA ASP A 59 -6.16 -9.95 18.52
C ASP A 59 -6.68 -9.03 19.62
N ARG A 60 -6.04 -7.87 19.79
CA ARG A 60 -6.46 -6.86 20.76
C ARG A 60 -7.87 -6.34 20.48
N LYS A 61 -8.30 -6.35 19.21
CA LYS A 61 -9.62 -5.93 18.76
C LYS A 61 -10.64 -7.08 18.66
N GLY A 62 -10.26 -8.32 18.99
CA GLY A 62 -11.13 -9.49 18.95
C GLY A 62 -11.68 -9.80 17.55
N LYS A 63 -10.91 -9.52 16.50
CA LYS A 63 -11.33 -9.68 15.10
C LYS A 63 -11.61 -11.15 14.77
N ALA A 64 -12.65 -11.40 13.99
CA ALA A 64 -13.09 -12.76 13.67
C ALA A 64 -12.03 -13.56 12.89
N GLU A 65 -11.25 -12.90 12.04
CA GLU A 65 -10.15 -13.49 11.27
C GLU A 65 -8.96 -13.94 12.12
N CYS A 66 -8.85 -13.44 13.35
CA CYS A 66 -7.79 -13.78 14.29
C CYS A 66 -8.14 -14.93 15.24
N ARG A 67 -9.36 -15.46 15.14
CA ARG A 67 -9.77 -16.62 15.95
C ARG A 67 -9.02 -17.85 15.46
N GLY A 68 -8.47 -18.63 16.39
CA GLY A 68 -7.70 -19.84 16.07
C GLY A 68 -8.44 -20.79 15.12
N GLY A 69 -7.74 -21.29 14.11
CA GLY A 69 -8.28 -22.16 13.06
C GLY A 69 -8.81 -21.44 11.82
N ALA A 70 -8.75 -20.11 11.76
CA ALA A 70 -9.08 -19.35 10.56
C ALA A 70 -8.13 -19.64 9.39
N GLN A 71 -6.84 -19.93 9.68
CA GLN A 71 -5.78 -20.32 8.74
C GLN A 71 -5.71 -19.39 7.52
N LEU A 72 -5.90 -18.09 7.76
CA LEU A 72 -5.94 -17.09 6.71
C LEU A 72 -4.52 -16.60 6.41
N GLY A 73 -4.19 -16.55 5.12
CA GLY A 73 -3.03 -15.83 4.60
C GLY A 73 -3.43 -14.41 4.22
N PHE A 74 -3.31 -14.08 2.94
CA PHE A 74 -3.75 -12.77 2.42
C PHE A 74 -5.27 -12.66 2.34
N VAL A 75 -5.80 -11.54 2.83
CA VAL A 75 -7.20 -11.14 2.71
C VAL A 75 -7.30 -9.72 2.14
N VAL A 76 -8.39 -9.40 1.45
CA VAL A 76 -8.59 -8.03 0.94
C VAL A 76 -8.83 -7.10 2.13
N HIS A 77 -7.99 -6.07 2.24
CA HIS A 77 -8.24 -4.96 3.16
C HIS A 77 -9.10 -3.90 2.48
N GLY A 78 -8.73 -3.47 1.27
CA GLY A 78 -9.59 -2.58 0.48
C GLY A 78 -8.96 -2.06 -0.80
N LEU A 79 -9.71 -1.23 -1.53
CA LEU A 79 -9.33 -0.58 -2.77
C LEU A 79 -9.39 0.94 -2.63
N TRP A 80 -8.23 1.57 -2.53
CA TRP A 80 -8.14 2.96 -2.09
C TRP A 80 -7.78 3.90 -3.24
N PRO A 81 -8.57 4.95 -3.50
CA PRO A 81 -8.14 6.06 -4.33
C PRO A 81 -6.85 6.70 -3.79
N GLN A 82 -5.93 7.04 -4.69
CA GLN A 82 -4.62 7.58 -4.34
C GLN A 82 -4.19 8.64 -5.37
N PHE A 83 -3.49 9.68 -4.92
CA PHE A 83 -2.85 10.69 -5.76
C PHE A 83 -1.38 10.35 -6.02
N GLU A 84 -0.85 10.81 -7.16
CA GLU A 84 0.56 10.60 -7.55
C GLU A 84 1.56 11.22 -6.56
N ASN A 85 1.13 12.22 -5.79
CA ASN A 85 1.97 12.90 -4.79
C ASN A 85 2.05 12.16 -3.45
N GLY A 86 1.35 11.03 -3.31
CA GLY A 86 1.30 10.22 -2.09
C GLY A 86 0.15 10.54 -1.13
N ASP A 87 -0.61 11.61 -1.36
CA ASP A 87 -1.82 11.92 -0.60
C ASP A 87 -2.99 11.03 -1.06
N TYR A 88 -4.04 10.94 -0.25
CA TYR A 88 -5.25 10.20 -0.61
C TYR A 88 -6.53 10.90 -0.14
N PRO A 89 -7.63 10.82 -0.92
CA PRO A 89 -8.91 11.36 -0.49
C PRO A 89 -9.60 10.39 0.49
N SER A 90 -10.34 10.93 1.45
CA SER A 90 -11.14 10.12 2.36
C SER A 90 -12.46 10.78 2.74
N PHE A 91 -13.46 9.98 3.11
CA PHE A 91 -14.76 10.45 3.60
C PHE A 91 -15.38 11.55 2.71
N CYS A 92 -15.34 11.32 1.39
CA CYS A 92 -15.66 12.27 0.34
C CYS A 92 -17.15 12.61 0.17
N ASP A 93 -18.06 11.71 0.56
CA ASP A 93 -19.50 11.91 0.37
C ASP A 93 -20.31 11.29 1.50
N ARG A 94 -20.58 12.11 2.52
CA ARG A 94 -21.40 11.72 3.66
C ARG A 94 -22.83 11.31 3.29
N SER A 95 -23.36 11.72 2.13
CA SER A 95 -24.68 11.29 1.68
C SER A 95 -24.70 9.81 1.27
N LYS A 96 -23.54 9.28 0.87
CA LYS A 96 -23.32 7.87 0.51
C LYS A 96 -22.88 6.98 1.68
N ASN A 97 -22.96 7.46 2.92
CA ASN A 97 -22.60 6.69 4.11
C ASN A 97 -23.38 5.37 4.28
N PHE A 98 -24.59 5.28 3.72
CA PHE A 98 -25.43 4.08 3.81
C PHE A 98 -25.00 3.05 2.78
N VAL A 99 -24.66 1.84 3.25
CA VAL A 99 -24.37 0.68 2.38
C VAL A 99 -25.59 -0.23 2.31
N PRO A 100 -26.23 -0.39 1.14
CA PRO A 100 -27.37 -1.29 0.99
C PRO A 100 -27.03 -2.74 1.33
N SER A 101 -27.97 -3.47 1.94
CA SER A 101 -27.78 -4.89 2.30
C SER A 101 -27.38 -5.76 1.11
N ALA A 102 -27.89 -5.47 -0.09
CA ALA A 102 -27.51 -6.17 -1.32
C ALA A 102 -26.03 -5.95 -1.69
N SER A 103 -25.50 -4.74 -1.49
CA SER A 103 -24.06 -4.46 -1.69
C SER A 103 -23.21 -5.17 -0.65
N LEU A 104 -23.67 -5.22 0.61
CA LEU A 104 -23.00 -5.99 1.65
C LEU A 104 -23.00 -7.50 1.37
N GLN A 105 -24.02 -8.03 0.68
CA GLN A 105 -24.04 -9.44 0.28
C GLN A 105 -22.93 -9.75 -0.73
N ILE A 106 -22.63 -8.82 -1.65
CA ILE A 106 -21.48 -8.92 -2.56
C ILE A 106 -20.17 -8.86 -1.77
N ALA A 107 -20.03 -7.88 -0.87
CA ALA A 107 -18.83 -7.68 -0.08
C ALA A 107 -18.41 -8.91 0.74
N ARG A 108 -19.37 -9.74 1.16
CA ARG A 108 -19.13 -10.99 1.94
C ARG A 108 -18.26 -12.01 1.22
N GLU A 109 -18.05 -11.88 -0.09
CA GLU A 109 -17.15 -12.76 -0.81
C GLU A 109 -15.69 -12.58 -0.38
N ILE A 110 -15.28 -11.34 -0.11
CA ILE A 110 -13.89 -10.97 0.24
C ILE A 110 -13.75 -10.47 1.68
N TYR A 111 -14.81 -9.88 2.25
CA TYR A 111 -14.83 -9.38 3.61
C TYR A 111 -15.50 -10.35 4.57
N ARG A 112 -14.76 -10.80 5.58
CA ARG A 112 -15.29 -11.60 6.69
C ARG A 112 -15.96 -10.75 7.77
N ASP A 113 -15.49 -9.52 7.94
CA ASP A 113 -16.03 -8.54 8.88
C ASP A 113 -16.92 -7.52 8.14
N LYS A 114 -18.22 -7.53 8.44
CA LYS A 114 -19.19 -6.58 7.85
C LYS A 114 -18.85 -5.13 8.21
N GLY A 115 -18.35 -4.88 9.41
CA GLY A 115 -17.94 -3.56 9.85
C GLY A 115 -16.73 -3.05 9.08
N LEU A 116 -15.79 -3.94 8.74
CA LEU A 116 -14.69 -3.61 7.84
C LEU A 116 -15.20 -3.20 6.46
N ALA A 117 -16.05 -4.02 5.83
CA ALA A 117 -16.65 -3.69 4.53
C ALA A 117 -17.34 -2.30 4.52
N ILE A 118 -18.10 -1.99 5.57
CA ILE A 118 -18.75 -0.67 5.72
C ILE A 118 -17.71 0.43 5.91
N GLY A 119 -16.68 0.20 6.73
CA GLY A 119 -15.61 1.15 6.96
C GLY A 119 -14.84 1.51 5.68
N GLU A 120 -14.46 0.50 4.91
CA GLU A 120 -13.75 0.65 3.63
C GLU A 120 -14.57 1.45 2.62
N TRP A 121 -15.87 1.16 2.52
CA TRP A 121 -16.76 1.97 1.69
C TRP A 121 -16.80 3.43 2.13
N ARG A 122 -17.04 3.68 3.43
CA ARG A 122 -17.21 5.05 3.94
C ARG A 122 -15.92 5.86 3.92
N LYS A 123 -14.77 5.22 4.11
CA LYS A 123 -13.50 5.93 4.10
C LYS A 123 -12.99 6.12 2.66
N HIS A 124 -13.05 5.08 1.84
CA HIS A 124 -12.37 5.04 0.53
C HIS A 124 -13.35 4.87 -0.64
N GLY A 125 -14.33 3.98 -0.52
CA GLY A 125 -15.29 3.68 -1.58
C GLY A 125 -16.11 4.89 -2.05
N GLU A 126 -16.56 5.76 -1.13
CA GLU A 126 -17.32 6.97 -1.48
C GLU A 126 -16.51 7.99 -2.28
N CYS A 127 -15.17 7.94 -2.19
CA CYS A 127 -14.26 8.80 -2.96
C CYS A 127 -14.09 8.35 -4.41
N THR A 128 -14.52 7.14 -4.76
CA THR A 128 -14.33 6.57 -6.11
C THR A 128 -15.29 7.15 -7.15
N GLY A 129 -16.42 7.70 -6.72
CA GLY A 129 -17.55 8.05 -7.59
C GLY A 129 -18.41 6.85 -8.02
N LEU A 130 -18.06 5.63 -7.62
CA LEU A 130 -18.87 4.43 -7.88
C LEU A 130 -20.08 4.35 -6.94
N GLU A 131 -20.94 3.37 -7.20
CA GLU A 131 -21.93 2.87 -6.24
C GLU A 131 -21.34 1.71 -5.42
N PRO A 132 -21.81 1.46 -4.18
CA PRO A 132 -21.20 0.45 -3.30
C PRO A 132 -21.09 -0.95 -3.92
N SER A 133 -22.11 -1.37 -4.67
CA SER A 133 -22.09 -2.67 -5.35
C SER A 133 -20.98 -2.79 -6.39
N LEU A 134 -20.73 -1.74 -7.17
CA LEU A 134 -19.69 -1.70 -8.20
C LEU A 134 -18.29 -1.62 -7.56
N TYR A 135 -18.16 -0.91 -6.45
CA TYR A 135 -16.92 -0.85 -5.68
C TYR A 135 -16.50 -2.23 -5.18
N TYR A 136 -17.38 -2.97 -4.49
CA TYR A 136 -17.06 -4.31 -4.00
C TYR A 136 -16.84 -5.31 -5.16
N GLN A 137 -17.54 -5.16 -6.28
CA GLN A 137 -17.30 -5.97 -7.48
C GLN A 137 -15.90 -5.71 -8.08
N ALA A 138 -15.44 -4.46 -8.09
CA ALA A 138 -14.10 -4.11 -8.56
C ALA A 138 -13.02 -4.73 -7.67
N GLU A 139 -13.18 -4.66 -6.35
CA GLU A 139 -12.28 -5.32 -5.39
C GLU A 139 -12.18 -6.83 -5.65
N ILE A 140 -13.32 -7.51 -5.77
CA ILE A 140 -13.39 -8.96 -6.07
C ILE A 140 -12.71 -9.27 -7.40
N ALA A 141 -13.01 -8.50 -8.45
CA ALA A 141 -12.48 -8.72 -9.79
C ALA A 141 -10.95 -8.55 -9.84
N LEU A 142 -10.41 -7.54 -9.17
CA LEU A 142 -8.96 -7.32 -9.09
C LEU A 142 -8.28 -8.40 -8.25
N PHE A 143 -8.83 -8.73 -7.08
CA PHE A 143 -8.27 -9.76 -6.22
C PHE A 143 -8.20 -11.13 -6.91
N ARG A 144 -9.26 -11.53 -7.62
CA ARG A 144 -9.29 -12.80 -8.37
C ARG A 144 -8.28 -12.90 -9.51
N LYS A 145 -7.76 -11.77 -10.01
CA LYS A 145 -6.69 -11.77 -11.02
C LYS A 145 -5.32 -12.09 -10.40
N ILE A 146 -5.15 -11.88 -9.10
CA ILE A 146 -3.85 -12.04 -8.42
C ILE A 146 -3.70 -13.47 -7.90
N LYS A 147 -2.67 -14.16 -8.36
CA LYS A 147 -2.18 -15.42 -7.79
C LYS A 147 -1.20 -15.13 -6.67
N VAL A 148 -1.54 -15.54 -5.45
CA VAL A 148 -0.60 -15.50 -4.31
C VAL A 148 0.51 -16.54 -4.55
N PRO A 149 1.80 -16.18 -4.40
CA PRO A 149 2.91 -17.13 -4.52
C PRO A 149 2.75 -18.29 -3.55
N SER A 150 3.05 -19.52 -3.97
CA SER A 150 2.86 -20.72 -3.13
C SER A 150 3.63 -20.66 -1.81
N THR A 151 4.80 -20.03 -1.80
CA THR A 151 5.61 -19.81 -0.59
C THR A 151 4.94 -18.87 0.43
N LEU A 152 4.03 -18.00 -0.03
CA LEU A 152 3.32 -17.02 0.80
C LEU A 152 1.82 -17.34 0.96
N ALA A 153 1.32 -18.41 0.35
CA ALA A 153 -0.09 -18.76 0.42
C ALA A 153 -0.51 -19.26 1.81
N ALA A 154 0.32 -20.14 2.40
CA ALA A 154 0.09 -20.72 3.73
C ALA A 154 1.41 -21.24 4.32
N PRO A 155 2.38 -20.37 4.66
CA PRO A 155 3.62 -20.78 5.27
C PRO A 155 3.35 -21.46 6.62
N ALA A 156 3.83 -22.71 6.76
CA ALA A 156 3.69 -23.50 7.99
C ALA A 156 4.69 -23.08 9.09
N ALA A 157 5.72 -22.32 8.73
CA ALA A 157 6.70 -21.75 9.64
C ALA A 157 7.01 -20.30 9.21
N PRO A 158 7.42 -19.42 10.13
CA PRO A 158 7.79 -18.05 9.79
C PRO A 158 8.88 -18.02 8.72
N LEU A 159 8.73 -17.12 7.75
CA LEU A 159 9.71 -16.88 6.69
C LEU A 159 10.38 -15.52 6.91
N ARG A 160 11.49 -15.31 6.21
CA ARG A 160 12.15 -14.01 6.10
C ARG A 160 12.37 -13.66 4.64
N ALA A 161 12.06 -12.42 4.29
CA ALA A 161 12.28 -11.87 2.97
C ALA A 161 12.35 -10.35 3.05
N SER A 162 13.04 -9.72 2.11
CA SER A 162 12.96 -8.29 1.87
C SER A 162 11.68 -7.92 1.10
N PRO A 163 11.21 -6.66 1.20
CA PRO A 163 10.12 -6.13 0.35
C PRO A 163 10.30 -6.44 -1.14
N ALA A 164 11.52 -6.25 -1.66
CA ALA A 164 11.84 -6.50 -3.06
C ALA A 164 11.74 -7.99 -3.44
N GLU A 165 12.04 -8.91 -2.53
CA GLU A 165 11.86 -10.36 -2.76
C GLU A 165 10.38 -10.74 -2.78
N ILE A 166 9.56 -10.15 -1.90
CA ILE A 166 8.10 -10.35 -1.88
C ILE A 166 7.49 -9.84 -3.19
N ALA A 167 7.84 -8.63 -3.63
CA ALA A 167 7.38 -8.06 -4.91
C ALA A 167 7.78 -8.94 -6.10
N ARG A 168 9.03 -9.45 -6.13
CA ARG A 168 9.48 -10.39 -7.17
C ARG A 168 8.74 -11.73 -7.12
N ALA A 169 8.41 -12.24 -5.95
CA ALA A 169 7.64 -13.47 -5.80
C ALA A 169 6.23 -13.30 -6.40
N PHE A 170 5.55 -12.20 -6.11
CA PHE A 170 4.25 -11.88 -6.71
C PHE A 170 4.34 -11.72 -8.23
N ALA A 171 5.34 -11.00 -8.74
CA ALA A 171 5.55 -10.88 -10.18
C ALA A 171 5.79 -12.24 -10.85
N SER A 172 6.61 -13.10 -10.24
CA SER A 172 6.91 -14.44 -10.76
C SER A 172 5.69 -15.36 -10.77
N ALA A 173 4.79 -15.21 -9.79
CA ALA A 173 3.54 -15.96 -9.75
C ALA A 173 2.49 -15.48 -10.77
N ASN A 174 2.64 -14.26 -11.30
CA ASN A 174 1.67 -13.58 -12.17
C ASN A 174 2.30 -13.08 -13.48
N PRO A 175 2.89 -13.96 -14.30
CA PRO A 175 3.61 -13.57 -15.52
C PRO A 175 2.69 -12.84 -16.50
N GLY A 176 3.15 -11.69 -17.00
CA GLY A 176 2.39 -10.85 -17.95
C GLY A 176 1.29 -9.99 -17.32
N LEU A 177 1.09 -10.07 -15.99
CA LEU A 177 0.07 -9.29 -15.28
C LEU A 177 0.67 -8.35 -14.23
N ILE A 178 1.61 -8.84 -13.41
CA ILE A 178 2.24 -8.08 -12.33
C ILE A 178 3.74 -7.96 -12.58
N GLU A 179 4.26 -6.73 -12.50
CA GLU A 179 5.70 -6.45 -12.43
C GLU A 179 6.08 -6.01 -11.01
N PRO A 180 7.34 -6.20 -10.56
CA PRO A 180 7.74 -5.83 -9.20
C PRO A 180 7.44 -4.36 -8.83
N ARG A 181 7.58 -3.43 -9.80
CA ARG A 181 7.29 -1.99 -9.60
C ARG A 181 5.81 -1.65 -9.39
N MET A 182 4.91 -2.61 -9.57
CA MET A 182 3.46 -2.47 -9.35
C MET A 182 3.04 -2.88 -7.94
N VAL A 183 3.99 -3.40 -7.15
CA VAL A 183 3.77 -3.93 -5.82
C VAL A 183 4.47 -3.03 -4.80
N SER A 184 3.76 -2.67 -3.73
CA SER A 184 4.30 -2.01 -2.55
C SER A 184 4.08 -2.90 -1.33
N VAL A 185 5.07 -2.99 -0.45
CA VAL A 185 5.01 -3.81 0.76
C VAL A 185 4.98 -2.91 1.98
N SER A 186 4.03 -3.18 2.88
CA SER A 186 3.93 -2.53 4.19
C SER A 186 4.30 -3.51 5.29
N CYS A 187 5.06 -3.02 6.27
CA CYS A 187 5.38 -3.79 7.46
C CYS A 187 5.37 -2.91 8.69
N ARG A 188 5.14 -3.56 9.82
CA ARG A 188 5.13 -2.90 11.12
C ARG A 188 5.88 -3.80 12.10
N ARG A 189 6.78 -3.20 12.87
CA ARG A 189 7.73 -3.93 13.75
C ARG A 189 8.55 -4.99 13.02
N ARG A 190 8.93 -4.73 11.76
CA ARG A 190 9.62 -5.66 10.85
C ARG A 190 8.85 -6.94 10.55
N GLU A 191 7.52 -6.87 10.62
CA GLU A 191 6.64 -7.97 10.28
C GLU A 191 5.71 -7.57 9.15
N LEU A 192 5.51 -8.47 8.19
CA LEU A 192 4.64 -8.23 7.05
C LEU A 192 3.22 -7.90 7.52
N GLU A 193 2.74 -6.73 7.12
CA GLU A 193 1.39 -6.27 7.42
C GLU A 193 0.53 -6.33 6.15
N GLU A 194 1.04 -5.81 5.03
CA GLU A 194 0.28 -5.76 3.77
C GLU A 194 1.16 -5.91 2.54
N VAL A 195 0.57 -6.44 1.47
CA VAL A 195 1.07 -6.31 0.11
C VAL A 195 0.02 -5.59 -0.72
N ARG A 196 0.44 -4.50 -1.35
CA ARG A 196 -0.45 -3.56 -2.06
C ARG A 196 -0.10 -3.54 -3.54
N PHE A 197 -1.10 -3.33 -4.38
CA PHE A 197 -0.97 -3.34 -5.84
C PHE A 197 -1.55 -2.05 -6.42
N CYS A 198 -0.76 -1.33 -7.22
CA CYS A 198 -1.22 -0.14 -7.89
C CYS A 198 -2.00 -0.49 -9.15
N VAL A 199 -3.19 0.07 -9.28
CA VAL A 199 -4.20 -0.24 -10.29
C VAL A 199 -4.55 1.04 -11.05
N THR A 200 -4.75 0.94 -12.35
CA THR A 200 -5.13 2.09 -13.18
C THR A 200 -6.48 2.66 -12.73
N LYS A 201 -6.66 3.99 -12.85
CA LYS A 201 -7.92 4.65 -12.46
C LYS A 201 -9.16 4.13 -13.18
N ASP A 202 -9.00 3.57 -14.37
CA ASP A 202 -10.10 2.94 -15.12
C ASP A 202 -10.34 1.47 -14.74
N LEU A 203 -9.63 0.95 -13.73
CA LEU A 203 -9.70 -0.44 -13.24
C LEU A 203 -9.35 -1.50 -14.30
N SER A 204 -8.77 -1.11 -15.43
CA SER A 204 -8.46 -2.02 -16.54
C SER A 204 -7.31 -2.98 -16.22
N GLY A 205 -6.33 -2.57 -15.41
CA GLY A 205 -5.19 -3.39 -15.05
C GLY A 205 -4.29 -2.80 -13.96
N PHE A 206 -3.13 -3.42 -13.80
CA PHE A 206 -2.11 -2.98 -12.84
C PHE A 206 -1.12 -2.02 -13.51
N ARG A 207 -0.59 -1.09 -12.73
CA ARG A 207 0.39 -0.09 -13.16
C ARG A 207 1.48 0.05 -12.11
N ALA A 208 2.60 0.67 -12.49
CA ALA A 208 3.63 0.98 -11.51
C ALA A 208 3.13 1.97 -10.46
N CYS A 209 3.55 1.76 -9.22
CA CYS A 209 3.23 2.63 -8.08
C CYS A 209 3.98 3.97 -8.14
N GLY A 210 5.19 3.99 -8.70
CA GLY A 210 6.03 5.19 -8.69
C GLY A 210 6.32 5.66 -7.27
N ASN A 211 6.45 6.97 -7.08
CA ASN A 211 6.68 7.57 -5.76
C ASN A 211 5.39 7.75 -4.95
N ALA A 212 4.23 7.51 -5.55
CA ALA A 212 2.93 7.69 -4.90
C ALA A 212 2.71 6.70 -3.75
N VAL A 213 3.23 5.48 -3.90
CA VAL A 213 3.05 4.40 -2.93
C VAL A 213 4.41 3.70 -2.74
N PRO A 214 5.33 4.31 -1.97
CA PRO A 214 6.60 3.65 -1.64
C PRO A 214 6.35 2.43 -0.75
N ASP A 215 7.38 1.59 -0.60
CA ASP A 215 7.36 0.56 0.44
C ASP A 215 7.35 1.24 1.82
N ALA A 216 6.47 0.78 2.70
CA ALA A 216 6.39 1.24 4.09
C ALA A 216 7.22 0.32 5.01
N CYS A 217 8.43 -0.02 4.55
CA CYS A 217 9.40 -0.85 5.23
C CYS A 217 10.78 -0.22 5.13
N ASN A 218 11.51 -0.21 6.25
CA ASN A 218 12.93 0.11 6.21
C ASN A 218 13.71 -1.01 5.49
N ASP A 219 14.88 -0.67 4.96
CA ASP A 219 15.75 -1.63 4.27
C ASP A 219 16.04 -2.87 5.13
N GLY A 220 15.97 -4.03 4.47
CA GLY A 220 16.33 -5.33 5.02
C GLY A 220 15.18 -6.33 5.06
N GLU A 221 15.45 -7.49 5.65
CA GLU A 221 14.46 -8.56 5.77
C GLU A 221 13.41 -8.25 6.85
N ILE A 222 12.18 -8.66 6.56
CA ILE A 222 11.04 -8.66 7.47
C ILE A 222 10.61 -10.11 7.73
N THR A 223 9.95 -10.32 8.87
CA THR A 223 9.32 -11.59 9.22
C THR A 223 7.98 -11.69 8.51
N ILE A 224 7.70 -12.87 7.96
CA ILE A 224 6.38 -13.25 7.45
C ILE A 224 5.88 -14.35 8.38
N PRO A 225 4.97 -14.04 9.34
CA PRO A 225 4.49 -15.02 10.30
C PRO A 225 3.78 -16.19 9.62
N ALA A 226 3.83 -17.37 10.23
CA ALA A 226 3.07 -18.53 9.77
C ALA A 226 1.56 -18.29 9.91
N VAL A 227 0.76 -18.97 9.08
CA VAL A 227 -0.71 -18.98 9.23
C VAL A 227 -1.12 -19.73 10.51
N ARG A 228 -2.26 -19.34 11.12
CA ARG A 228 -2.75 -19.83 12.42
C ARG A 228 -4.20 -20.25 12.40
#